data_AF-A0A350LLV7-F1
#
_entry.id   AF-A0A350LLV7-F1
#
_cell.length_a   1.000
_cell.length_b   1.000
_cell.length_c   1.000
_cell.angle_alpha   90.00
_cell.angle_beta   90.00
_cell.angle_gamma   90.00
#
_symmetry.space_group_name_H-M   'P 1'
#
loop_
_entity.id
_entity.type
_entity.pdbx_description
1 polymer ?
#
loop_
_entity_poly.entity_id
_entity_poly.type
_entity_poly.pdbx_seq_one_letter_code
_entity_poly.pdbx_strand_id
1 'polypeptide(L)'
;MRTVSRLKGPFYILVSCLFFSITGTLQQIAPSDATPVVITEVRMAIGALTLWIWCRINGESKTPWFIVPKKTLAMMVGCICFYQLCFFNAVREVGVAVGTVVSISSAPVWAAIVTWIVFRIRPGRYWFVATACA
;
A
#
# COMPACT_ATOMS: atom_id res chain seq x y z
N MET A 1 -6.11 -1.46 -33.42
CA MET A 1 -6.68 -1.48 -32.05
C MET A 1 -5.71 -2.09 -31.00
N ARG A 2 -4.42 -1.70 -30.95
CA ARG A 2 -3.43 -2.24 -29.97
C ARG A 2 -2.84 -1.19 -29.00
N THR A 3 -3.16 0.09 -29.18
CA THR A 3 -2.61 1.21 -28.40
C THR A 3 -3.48 1.59 -27.20
N VAL A 4 -4.80 1.47 -27.31
CA VAL A 4 -5.75 1.81 -26.22
C VAL A 4 -5.61 0.87 -25.03
N SER A 5 -5.21 -0.40 -25.23
CA SER A 5 -4.98 -1.34 -24.13
C SER A 5 -3.70 -1.04 -23.33
N ARG A 6 -2.68 -0.41 -23.94
CA ARG A 6 -1.42 -0.07 -23.25
C ARG A 6 -1.56 1.11 -22.29
N LEU A 7 -2.51 2.02 -22.54
CA LEU A 7 -2.72 3.21 -21.70
C LEU A 7 -3.62 2.95 -20.48
N LYS A 8 -4.44 1.89 -20.49
CA LYS A 8 -5.34 1.57 -19.37
C LYS A 8 -4.59 1.32 -18.07
N GLY A 9 -3.49 0.56 -18.12
CA GLY A 9 -2.65 0.28 -16.94
C GLY A 9 -2.07 1.54 -16.30
N PRO A 10 -1.27 2.34 -17.05
CA PRO A 10 -0.75 3.62 -16.57
C PRO A 10 -1.85 4.57 -16.08
N PHE A 11 -3.00 4.63 -16.75
CA PHE A 11 -4.13 5.43 -16.32
C PHE A 11 -4.65 5.01 -14.94
N TYR A 12 -4.85 3.70 -14.69
CA TYR A 12 -5.26 3.22 -13.38
C TYR A 12 -4.22 3.52 -12.29
N ILE A 13 -2.92 3.46 -12.62
CA ILE A 13 -1.85 3.85 -11.69
C ILE A 13 -1.98 5.33 -11.34
N LEU A 14 -2.13 6.22 -12.32
CA LEU A 14 -2.26 7.67 -12.08
C LEU A 14 -3.50 8.00 -11.23
N VAL A 15 -4.64 7.37 -11.53
CA VAL A 15 -5.87 7.51 -10.74
C VAL A 15 -5.65 7.01 -9.31
N SER A 16 -4.99 5.86 -9.13
CA SER A 16 -4.63 5.34 -7.81
C SER A 16 -3.71 6.28 -7.04
N CYS A 17 -2.70 6.86 -7.70
CA CYS A 17 -1.80 7.83 -7.09
C CYS A 17 -2.56 9.08 -6.63
N LEU A 18 -3.51 9.58 -7.43
CA LEU A 18 -4.34 10.72 -7.06
C LEU A 18 -5.16 10.43 -5.80
N PHE A 19 -5.87 9.29 -5.76
CA PHE A 19 -6.64 8.89 -4.57
C PHE A 19 -5.76 8.67 -3.35
N PHE A 20 -4.57 8.10 -3.54
CA PHE A 20 -3.60 7.89 -2.47
C PHE A 20 -3.13 9.24 -1.88
N SER A 21 -2.77 10.22 -2.72
CA SER A 21 -2.31 11.53 -2.27
C SER A 21 -3.37 12.31 -1.48
N ILE A 22 -4.65 12.19 -1.83
CA ILE A 22 -5.75 12.87 -1.14
C ILE A 22 -5.92 12.34 0.30
N THR A 23 -5.58 11.07 0.54
CA THR A 23 -5.79 10.42 1.85
C THR A 23 -5.00 11.12 2.96
N GLY A 24 -3.73 11.43 2.72
CA GLY A 24 -2.89 12.14 3.71
C GLY A 24 -3.39 13.56 3.97
N THR A 25 -3.73 14.31 2.93
CA THR A 25 -4.23 15.68 3.06
C THR A 25 -5.54 15.74 3.85
N LEU A 26 -6.48 14.84 3.56
CA LEU A 26 -7.74 14.76 4.32
C LEU A 26 -7.51 14.39 5.78
N GLN A 27 -6.49 13.57 6.08
CA GLN A 27 -6.14 13.24 7.46
C GLN A 27 -5.65 14.46 8.25
N GLN A 28 -4.90 15.38 7.64
CA GLN A 28 -4.45 16.60 8.33
C GLN A 28 -5.57 17.60 8.62
N ILE A 29 -6.63 17.58 7.79
CA ILE A 29 -7.79 18.46 7.96
C ILE A 29 -8.84 17.79 8.87
N ALA A 30 -8.67 16.51 9.21
CA ALA A 30 -9.58 15.79 10.08
C ALA A 30 -9.66 16.46 11.48
N PRO A 31 -10.84 16.45 12.13
CA PRO A 31 -10.99 16.97 13.49
C PRO A 31 -9.99 16.33 14.46
N SER A 32 -9.54 17.08 15.47
CA SER A 32 -8.58 16.62 16.48
C SER A 32 -9.03 15.37 17.24
N ASP A 33 -10.34 15.13 17.30
CA ASP A 33 -10.96 14.00 17.98
C ASP A 33 -10.87 12.70 17.15
N ALA A 34 -10.59 12.80 15.85
CA ALA A 34 -10.42 11.66 14.97
C ALA A 34 -9.02 11.05 15.14
N THR A 35 -8.94 9.94 15.87
CA THR A 35 -7.66 9.24 16.03
C THR A 35 -7.22 8.59 14.71
N PRO A 36 -5.90 8.52 14.41
CA PRO A 36 -5.35 7.83 13.24
C PRO A 36 -5.87 6.39 13.10
N VAL A 37 -6.03 5.71 14.23
CA VAL A 37 -6.55 4.34 14.31
C VAL A 37 -7.95 4.25 13.71
N VAL A 38 -8.89 5.09 14.17
CA VAL A 38 -10.27 5.11 13.65
C VAL A 38 -10.30 5.40 12.15
N ILE A 39 -9.51 6.36 11.68
CA ILE A 39 -9.41 6.68 10.24
C ILE A 39 -8.92 5.47 9.45
N THR A 40 -7.88 4.77 9.94
CA THR A 40 -7.33 3.59 9.27
C THR A 40 -8.31 2.41 9.24
N GLU A 41 -9.02 2.17 10.34
CA GLU A 41 -9.97 1.06 10.47
C GLU A 41 -11.20 1.27 9.58
N VAL A 42 -11.80 2.46 9.61
CA VAL A 42 -12.96 2.80 8.77
C VAL A 42 -12.59 2.70 7.28
N ARG A 43 -11.44 3.25 6.89
CA ARG A 43 -10.93 3.15 5.51
C ARG A 43 -10.76 1.68 5.07
N MET A 44 -10.17 0.85 5.92
CA MET A 44 -9.95 -0.57 5.60
C MET A 44 -11.26 -1.35 5.52
N ALA A 45 -12.21 -1.10 6.43
CA ALA A 45 -13.52 -1.72 6.40
C ALA A 45 -14.29 -1.39 5.12
N ILE A 46 -14.31 -0.11 4.72
CA ILE A 46 -14.95 0.34 3.48
C ILE A 46 -14.29 -0.29 2.25
N GLY A 47 -12.95 -0.31 2.21
CA GLY A 47 -12.20 -0.92 1.11
C GLY A 47 -12.46 -2.42 1.00
N ALA A 48 -12.44 -3.14 2.12
CA ALA A 48 -12.71 -4.57 2.19
C ALA A 48 -14.15 -4.89 1.75
N LEU A 49 -15.14 -4.15 2.23
CA LEU A 49 -16.54 -4.31 1.84
C LEU A 49 -16.74 -4.05 0.34
N THR A 50 -16.15 -2.97 -0.18
CA THR A 50 -16.24 -2.63 -1.61
C THR A 50 -15.65 -3.74 -2.48
N LEU A 51 -14.44 -4.22 -2.16
CA LEU A 51 -13.79 -5.32 -2.88
C LEU A 51 -14.59 -6.62 -2.77
N TRP A 52 -15.13 -6.91 -1.58
CA TRP A 52 -15.95 -8.10 -1.35
C TRP A 52 -17.22 -8.09 -2.20
N ILE A 53 -17.95 -6.96 -2.24
CA ILE A 53 -19.14 -6.78 -3.09
C ILE A 53 -18.76 -6.92 -4.56
N TRP A 54 -17.67 -6.27 -4.99
CA TRP A 54 -17.19 -6.34 -6.37
C TRP A 54 -16.86 -7.77 -6.81
N CYS A 55 -16.15 -8.53 -5.98
CA CYS A 55 -15.84 -9.93 -6.25
C CYS A 55 -17.10 -10.82 -6.32
N ARG A 56 -18.13 -10.52 -5.50
CA ARG A 56 -19.42 -11.22 -5.55
C ARG A 56 -20.19 -10.94 -6.83
N ILE A 57 -20.21 -9.68 -7.28
CA ILE A 57 -20.90 -9.28 -8.52
C ILE A 57 -20.23 -9.89 -9.75
N ASN A 58 -18.90 -9.88 -9.81
CA ASN A 58 -18.16 -10.34 -10.98
C ASN A 58 -17.87 -11.85 -11.00
N GLY A 59 -18.25 -12.60 -9.95
CA GLY A 59 -18.01 -14.05 -9.87
C GLY A 59 -16.51 -14.43 -9.85
N GLU A 60 -15.64 -13.49 -9.47
CA GLU A 60 -14.17 -13.68 -9.46
C GLU A 60 -13.66 -14.40 -8.21
N SER A 61 -14.54 -14.74 -7.28
CA SER A 61 -14.23 -15.56 -6.09
C SER A 61 -14.05 -17.04 -6.45
N LYS A 62 -13.07 -17.35 -7.31
CA LYS A 62 -12.80 -18.72 -7.76
C LYS A 62 -11.72 -19.43 -6.95
N THR A 63 -10.93 -18.71 -6.16
CA THR A 63 -9.90 -19.31 -5.30
C THR A 63 -10.56 -19.88 -4.04
N PRO A 64 -10.54 -21.21 -3.83
CA PRO A 64 -11.07 -21.78 -2.62
C PRO A 64 -10.20 -21.38 -1.42
N TRP A 65 -10.84 -20.95 -0.33
CA TRP A 65 -10.15 -20.41 0.85
C TRP A 65 -9.16 -21.39 1.49
N PHE A 66 -9.35 -22.70 1.29
CA PHE A 66 -8.47 -23.75 1.78
C PHE A 66 -7.13 -23.86 1.01
N ILE A 67 -7.03 -23.31 -0.20
CA ILE A 67 -5.79 -23.30 -1.00
C ILE A 67 -4.87 -22.14 -0.57
N VAL A 68 -5.42 -21.14 0.13
CA VAL A 68 -4.66 -19.96 0.54
C VAL A 68 -3.65 -20.32 1.64
N PRO A 69 -2.35 -20.03 1.46
CA PRO A 69 -1.35 -20.29 2.49
C PRO A 69 -1.58 -19.44 3.74
N LYS A 70 -2.22 -20.02 4.77
CA LYS A 70 -2.67 -19.29 5.97
C LYS A 70 -1.53 -18.56 6.70
N LYS A 71 -0.33 -19.15 6.74
CA LYS A 71 0.85 -18.54 7.36
C LYS A 71 1.28 -17.27 6.62
N THR A 72 1.40 -17.33 5.30
CA THR A 72 1.75 -16.17 4.47
C THR A 72 0.67 -15.11 4.54
N LEU A 73 -0.60 -15.51 4.51
CA LEU A 73 -1.72 -14.57 4.66
C LEU A 73 -1.67 -13.85 6.02
N ALA A 74 -1.49 -14.58 7.12
CA ALA A 74 -1.40 -13.98 8.45
C ALA A 74 -0.23 -12.99 8.55
N MET A 75 0.93 -13.34 7.97
CA MET A 75 2.09 -12.45 7.89
C MET A 75 1.77 -11.18 7.10
N MET A 76 1.14 -11.30 5.92
CA MET A 76 0.77 -10.14 5.10
C MET A 76 -0.23 -9.24 5.83
N VAL A 77 -1.25 -9.82 6.47
CA VAL A 77 -2.21 -9.06 7.28
C VAL A 77 -1.50 -8.32 8.41
N GLY A 78 -0.63 -8.99 9.16
CA GLY A 78 0.13 -8.37 10.25
C GLY A 78 1.01 -7.21 9.76
N CYS A 79 1.76 -7.41 8.66
CA CYS A 79 2.60 -6.38 8.07
C CYS A 79 1.79 -5.17 7.59
N ILE A 80 0.65 -5.40 6.91
CA ILE A 80 -0.21 -4.33 6.40
C ILE A 80 -0.86 -3.56 7.55
N CYS A 81 -1.39 -4.25 8.56
CA CYS A 81 -1.96 -3.61 9.75
C CYS A 81 -0.92 -2.72 10.44
N PHE A 82 0.30 -3.22 10.62
CA PHE A 82 1.39 -2.46 11.23
C PHE A 82 1.78 -1.24 10.38
N TYR A 83 1.97 -1.43 9.07
CA TYR A 83 2.27 -0.34 8.13
C TYR A 83 1.23 0.78 8.20
N GLN A 84 -0.06 0.42 8.21
CA GLN A 84 -1.15 1.39 8.25
C GLN A 84 -1.12 2.23 9.53
N LEU A 85 -0.93 1.60 10.69
CA LEU A 85 -0.85 2.33 11.95
C LEU A 85 0.38 3.24 12.01
N CYS A 86 1.55 2.73 11.61
CA CYS A 86 2.78 3.51 11.62
C CYS A 86 2.74 4.68 10.64
N PHE A 87 2.23 4.48 9.42
CA PHE A 87 2.16 5.51 8.39
C PHE A 87 1.24 6.67 8.81
N PHE A 88 0.04 6.36 9.28
CA PHE A 88 -0.92 7.38 9.67
C PHE A 88 -0.50 8.10 10.96
N ASN A 89 0.19 7.42 11.89
CA ASN A 89 0.81 8.09 13.04
C ASN A 89 1.95 9.02 12.62
N ALA A 90 2.85 8.57 11.73
CA ALA A 90 3.94 9.41 11.22
C ALA A 90 3.40 10.66 10.52
N VAL A 91 2.37 10.51 9.68
CA VAL A 91 1.70 11.64 9.01
C VAL A 91 1.09 12.63 10.01
N ARG A 92 0.57 12.15 11.14
CA ARG A 92 0.05 13.01 12.20
C ARG A 92 1.16 13.78 12.93
N GLU A 93 2.31 13.16 13.16
CA GLU A 93 3.41 13.76 13.94
C GLU A 93 4.28 14.73 13.12
N VAL A 94 4.74 14.31 11.94
CA VAL A 94 5.69 15.08 11.11
C VAL A 94 5.02 15.72 9.88
N GLY A 95 3.73 15.48 9.70
CA GLY A 95 2.96 15.97 8.57
C GLY A 95 3.03 15.09 7.32
N VAL A 96 2.10 15.31 6.39
CA VAL A 96 1.93 14.49 5.17
C VAL A 96 3.15 14.52 4.28
N ALA A 97 3.74 15.71 4.05
CA ALA A 97 4.86 15.87 3.13
C ALA A 97 6.08 15.08 3.61
N VAL A 98 6.54 15.32 4.84
CA VAL A 98 7.72 14.64 5.40
C VAL A 98 7.42 13.16 5.65
N GLY A 99 6.28 12.84 6.25
CA GLY A 99 5.89 11.47 6.56
C GLY A 99 5.83 10.58 5.31
N THR A 100 5.27 11.10 4.21
CA THR A 100 5.13 10.35 2.95
C THR A 100 6.47 10.18 2.25
N VAL A 101 7.28 11.25 2.13
CA VAL A 101 8.60 11.18 1.48
C VAL A 101 9.49 10.18 2.21
N VAL A 102 9.64 10.31 3.53
CA VAL A 102 10.51 9.41 4.31
C VAL A 102 10.01 7.96 4.26
N SER A 103 8.69 7.74 4.39
CA SER A 103 8.13 6.38 4.42
C SER A 103 8.20 5.69 3.05
N ILE A 104 7.89 6.40 1.96
CA ILE A 104 7.82 5.80 0.62
C ILE A 104 9.20 5.72 -0.02
N SER A 105 10.03 6.77 0.10
CA SER A 105 11.38 6.77 -0.50
C SER A 105 12.32 5.77 0.16
N SER A 106 12.09 5.38 1.42
CA SER A 106 12.86 4.33 2.09
C SER A 106 12.42 2.90 1.73
N ALA A 107 11.27 2.73 1.08
CA ALA A 107 10.71 1.41 0.78
C ALA A 107 11.63 0.53 -0.11
N PRO A 108 12.32 1.05 -1.15
CA PRO A 108 13.28 0.26 -1.91
C PRO A 108 14.40 -0.27 -1.02
N VAL A 109 15.00 0.59 -0.19
CA VAL A 109 16.09 0.20 0.73
C VAL A 109 15.66 -0.97 1.61
N TRP A 110 14.49 -0.88 2.24
CA TRP A 110 13.92 -1.97 3.03
C TRP A 110 13.61 -3.21 2.20
N ALA A 111 13.08 -3.06 0.98
CA ALA A 111 12.82 -4.18 0.08
C ALA A 111 14.09 -4.96 -0.26
N ALA A 112 15.22 -4.30 -0.51
CA ALA A 112 16.50 -4.96 -0.72
C ALA A 112 17.01 -5.67 0.53
N ILE A 113 16.92 -5.03 1.70
CA ILE A 113 17.35 -5.63 2.97
C ILE A 113 16.55 -6.90 3.25
N VAL A 114 15.21 -6.83 3.17
CA VAL A 114 14.33 -7.98 3.41
C VAL A 114 14.59 -9.07 2.36
N THR A 115 14.75 -8.71 1.09
CA THR A 115 15.03 -9.68 0.03
C THR A 115 16.35 -10.40 0.26
N TRP A 116 17.38 -9.68 0.68
CA TRP A 116 18.68 -10.24 0.99
C TRP A 116 18.64 -11.14 2.23
N ILE A 117 17.89 -10.76 3.29
CA ILE A 117 17.77 -11.57 4.51
C ILE A 117 16.97 -12.85 4.25
N VAL A 118 15.82 -12.74 3.58
CA VAL A 118 14.86 -13.85 3.41
C VAL A 118 15.24 -14.79 2.28
N PHE A 119 15.60 -14.23 1.12
CA PHE A 119 15.88 -15.03 -0.09
C PHE A 119 17.38 -15.19 -0.37
N ARG A 120 18.25 -14.48 0.37
CA ARG A 120 19.71 -14.44 0.12
C ARG A 120 20.10 -14.00 -1.28
N ILE A 121 19.23 -13.24 -1.94
CA ILE A 121 19.48 -12.66 -3.27
C ILE A 121 20.03 -11.24 -3.08
N ARG A 122 21.17 -10.94 -3.71
CA ARG A 122 21.77 -9.60 -3.69
C ARG A 122 21.17 -8.73 -4.82
N PRO A 123 20.81 -7.47 -4.56
CA PRO A 123 20.35 -6.56 -5.61
C PRO A 123 21.44 -6.33 -6.67
N GLY A 124 21.03 -6.25 -7.94
CA GLY A 124 21.95 -5.94 -9.05
C GLY A 124 22.43 -4.49 -9.05
N ARG A 125 23.48 -4.17 -9.82
CA ARG A 125 24.06 -2.81 -9.88
C ARG A 125 23.05 -1.73 -10.29
N TYR A 126 22.14 -2.04 -11.23
CA TYR A 126 21.08 -1.12 -11.64
C TYR A 126 20.09 -0.79 -10.52
N TRP A 127 19.88 -1.72 -9.59
CA TRP A 127 18.99 -1.50 -8.47
C TRP A 127 19.54 -0.44 -7.50
N PHE A 128 20.87 -0.43 -7.28
CA PHE A 128 21.52 0.60 -6.46
C PHE A 128 21.40 1.99 -7.09
N VAL A 129 21.59 2.11 -8.41
CA VAL A 129 21.42 3.40 -9.11
C VAL A 129 19.97 3.86 -9.04
N ALA A 130 19.01 2.97 -9.32
CA ALA A 130 17.59 3.30 -9.24
C ALA A 130 17.16 3.72 -7.83
N THR A 131 17.69 3.06 -6.79
CA THR A 131 17.41 3.38 -5.39
C THR A 131 18.07 4.68 -4.94
N ALA A 132 19.26 5.00 -5.46
CA ALA A 132 19.94 6.27 -5.16
C ALA A 132 19.26 7.48 -5.82
N CYS A 133 18.55 7.27 -6.94
CA CYS A 133 17.81 8.31 -7.65
C CYS A 133 16.33 8.45 -7.22
N ALA A 134 15.85 7.57 -6.34
CA ALA A 134 14.48 7.57 -5.83
C ALA A 134 14.33 8.50 -4.62
#